data_AF-A0A9D5N6Q4-F1
#
_entry.id   AF-A0A9D5N6Q4-F1
#
_cell.length_a   1.000
_cell.length_b   1.000
_cell.length_c   1.000
_cell.angle_alpha   90.00
_cell.angle_beta   90.00
_cell.angle_gamma   90.00
#
_symmetry.space_group_name_H-M   'P 1'
#
loop_
_entity.id
_entity.type
_entity.pdbx_description
1 polymer ?
#
loop_
_entity_poly.entity_id
_entity_poly.type
_entity_poly.pdbx_seq_one_letter_code
_entity_poly.pdbx_strand_id
1 'polypeptide(L)' 'MNTVRVTVEQGTLEGELKGSCMIFRGVPYAKAPVGDLRFKAPQMPDSWNGVRKALEFGPICPQIEIKDGFYG' A
#
# COMPACT_ATOMS: atom_id res chain seq x y z
N MET A 1 1.15 7.72 19.11
CA MET A 1 0.18 7.15 18.15
C MET A 1 -0.41 5.90 18.76
N ASN A 2 -1.73 5.77 18.78
CA ASN A 2 -2.36 4.52 19.16
C ASN A 2 -2.38 3.61 17.92
N THR A 3 -1.81 2.40 18.03
CA THR A 3 -1.68 1.47 16.89
C THR A 3 -2.57 0.25 17.10
N VAL A 4 -2.95 -0.38 15.98
CA VAL A 4 -3.72 -1.63 15.96
C VAL A 4 -3.07 -2.63 15.04
N ARG A 5 -3.14 -3.91 15.38
CA ARG A 5 -2.61 -5.01 14.57
C ARG A 5 -3.70 -5.91 14.05
N VAL A 6 -3.60 -6.27 12.76
CA VAL A 6 -4.51 -7.19 12.07
C VAL A 6 -3.68 -8.19 11.27
N THR A 7 -4.03 -9.47 11.34
CA THR A 7 -3.38 -10.52 10.56
C THR A 7 -4.19 -10.78 9.29
N VAL A 8 -3.49 -10.75 8.15
CA VAL A 8 -3.99 -11.15 6.83
C VAL A 8 -3.19 -12.36 6.35
N GLU A 9 -3.58 -12.94 5.21
CA GLU A 9 -2.92 -14.12 4.63
C GLU A 9 -1.41 -13.96 4.48
N GLN A 10 -0.94 -12.76 4.09
CA GLN A 10 0.47 -12.48 3.84
C GLN A 10 1.29 -12.16 5.10
N GLY A 11 0.65 -11.94 6.25
CA GLY A 11 1.32 -11.59 7.50
C GLY A 11 0.54 -10.58 8.36
N THR A 12 1.18 -10.05 9.40
CA THR A 12 0.57 -9.07 10.30
C THR A 12 0.84 -7.64 9.85
N LEU A 13 -0.18 -6.80 9.86
CA LEU A 13 -0.12 -5.36 9.59
C LEU A 13 -0.25 -4.57 10.90
N GLU A 14 0.44 -3.44 11.00
CA GLU A 14 0.28 -2.44 12.06
C GLU A 14 -0.24 -1.13 11.46
N GLY A 15 -1.46 -0.76 11.83
CA GLY A 15 -2.15 0.45 11.40
C GLY A 15 -2.34 1.45 12.54
N GLU A 16 -3.02 2.56 12.24
CA GLU A 16 -3.31 3.64 13.16
C GLU A 16 -4.77 3.59 13.63
N LEU A 17 -4.98 3.76 14.94
CA LEU A 17 -6.30 4.05 15.50
C LEU A 17 -6.50 5.56 15.58
N LYS A 18 -7.49 6.07 14.84
CA LYS A 18 -7.87 7.49 14.84
C LYS A 18 -9.37 7.63 15.09
N GLY A 19 -9.73 8.02 16.32
CA GLY A 19 -11.13 8.02 16.77
C GLY A 19 -11.70 6.60 16.75
N SER A 20 -12.81 6.41 16.04
CA SER A 20 -13.43 5.10 15.81
C SER A 20 -12.91 4.35 14.57
N CYS A 21 -11.97 4.94 13.83
CA CYS A 21 -11.46 4.35 12.59
C CYS A 21 -10.13 3.61 12.82
N MET A 22 -10.02 2.43 12.22
CA MET A 22 -8.75 1.72 12.01
C MET A 22 -8.25 2.04 10.60
N ILE A 23 -7.06 2.61 10.47
CA ILE A 23 -6.53 3.08 9.19
C ILE A 23 -5.22 2.36 8.88
N PHE A 24 -5.17 1.73 7.69
CA PHE A 24 -4.00 1.05 7.15
C PHE A 24 -3.70 1.65 5.78
N ARG A 25 -2.44 2.07 5.56
CA ARG A 25 -1.96 2.73 4.35
C ARG A 25 -0.77 1.96 3.79
N GLY A 26 -0.66 1.90 2.46
CA GLY A 26 0.48 1.23 1.79
C GLY A 26 0.51 -0.31 1.94
N VAL A 27 -0.65 -0.95 2.13
CA VAL A 27 -0.77 -2.41 2.19
C VAL A 27 -0.61 -3.01 0.77
N PRO A 28 0.36 -3.90 0.52
CA PRO A 28 0.51 -4.56 -0.78
C PRO A 28 -0.68 -5.50 -1.05
N TYR A 29 -1.32 -5.34 -2.21
CA TYR A 29 -2.39 -6.24 -2.67
C TYR A 29 -1.97 -7.10 -3.87
N ALA A 30 -0.81 -6.81 -4.47
CA ALA A 30 -0.23 -7.54 -5.60
C ALA A 30 1.29 -7.37 -5.60
N LYS A 31 2.00 -8.24 -6.33
CA LYS A 31 3.42 -8.01 -6.64
C LYS A 31 3.57 -6.72 -7.47
N ALA A 32 4.68 -6.02 -7.26
CA ALA A 32 5.00 -4.84 -8.07
C ALA A 32 5.07 -5.23 -9.57
N PRO A 33 4.30 -4.56 -10.46
CA PRO A 33 4.21 -4.93 -11.88
C PRO A 33 5.39 -4.37 -12.69
N VAL A 34 6.61 -4.64 -12.23
CA VAL A 34 7.88 -4.17 -12.81
C VAL A 34 8.65 -5.31 -13.49
N GLY A 35 9.61 -4.98 -14.35
CA GLY A 35 10.41 -5.96 -15.09
C GLY A 35 9.52 -6.92 -15.89
N ASP A 36 9.75 -8.22 -15.72
CA ASP A 36 9.01 -9.29 -16.42
C ASP A 36 7.53 -9.36 -16.05
N LEU A 37 7.08 -8.66 -15.00
CA LEU A 37 5.67 -8.58 -14.62
C LEU A 37 4.92 -7.44 -15.30
N ARG A 38 5.62 -6.55 -16.01
CA ARG A 38 4.97 -5.47 -16.77
C ARG A 38 4.06 -6.05 -17.85
N PHE A 39 2.88 -5.47 -18.01
CA PHE A 39 1.85 -5.88 -18.98
C PHE A 39 1.30 -7.31 -18.77
N LYS A 40 1.44 -7.87 -17.57
CA LYS A 40 0.83 -9.14 -17.18
C LYS A 40 -0.27 -8.93 -16.14
N ALA A 41 -1.13 -9.94 -15.97
CA ALA A 41 -2.12 -9.95 -14.90
C ALA A 41 -1.43 -9.86 -13.52
N PRO A 42 -2.06 -9.19 -12.53
CA PRO A 42 -1.51 -9.06 -11.19
C PRO A 42 -1.28 -10.43 -10.55
N GLN A 43 -0.19 -10.54 -9.80
CA GLN A 43 0.17 -11.75 -9.05
C GLN A 43 0.00 -11.49 -7.55
N MET A 44 -0.28 -12.54 -6.77
CA MET A 44 -0.40 -12.44 -5.32
C MET A 44 0.84 -11.83 -4.68
N PRO A 45 0.70 -10.89 -3.73
CA PRO A 45 1.82 -10.24 -3.07
C PRO A 45 2.65 -11.26 -2.28
N ASP A 46 3.95 -10.98 -2.13
CA ASP A 46 4.81 -11.79 -1.29
C ASP A 46 4.40 -11.68 0.18
N SER A 47 4.45 -12.80 0.89
CA SER A 47 4.28 -12.81 2.35
C SER A 47 5.47 -12.16 3.03
N TRP A 48 5.26 -11.66 4.25
CA TRP A 48 6.32 -11.08 5.08
C TRP A 48 6.34 -11.70 6.48
N ASN A 49 7.53 -11.75 7.06
CA ASN A 49 7.70 -12.19 8.44
C ASN A 49 7.47 -11.02 9.41
N GLY A 50 6.85 -11.32 10.55
CA GLY A 50 6.61 -10.35 11.60
C GLY A 50 5.54 -9.31 11.23
N VAL A 51 5.77 -8.07 11.65
CA VAL A 51 4.79 -6.98 11.55
C VAL A 51 5.22 -5.96 10.52
N ARG A 52 4.40 -5.73 9.49
CA ARG A 52 4.59 -4.67 8.50
C ARG A 52 3.82 -3.42 8.92
N LYS A 53 4.52 -2.29 9.02
CA LYS A 53 3.90 -0.99 9.29
C LYS A 53 3.12 -0.51 8.07
N ALA A 54 1.84 -0.22 8.27
CA ALA A 54 0.91 0.32 7.28
C ALA A 54 0.47 1.73 7.69
N LEU A 55 1.45 2.58 8.03
CA LEU A 55 1.21 3.92 8.58
C LEU A 55 1.33 5.02 7.52
N GLU A 56 1.95 4.73 6.37
CA GLU A 56 2.28 5.68 5.31
C GLU A 56 1.71 5.21 3.97
N PHE A 57 1.39 6.15 3.07
CA PHE A 57 0.95 5.82 1.72
C PHE A 57 2.11 5.23 0.90
N GLY A 58 1.78 4.27 0.05
CA GLY A 58 2.72 3.78 -0.96
C GLY A 58 2.89 4.76 -2.12
N PRO A 59 3.84 4.50 -3.04
CA PRO A 59 4.00 5.31 -4.24
C PRO A 59 2.76 5.23 -5.13
N ILE A 60 2.42 6.35 -5.78
CA ILE A 60 1.46 6.37 -6.89
C ILE A 60 2.12 5.83 -8.16
N CYS A 61 1.30 5.43 -9.14
CA CYS A 61 1.82 5.06 -10.45
C CYS A 61 2.52 6.26 -11.13
N PRO A 62 3.58 6.01 -11.92
CA PRO A 62 4.21 7.05 -12.74
C PRO A 62 3.18 7.74 -13.63
N GLN A 63 3.11 9.04 -13.51
CA GLN A 63 2.23 9.91 -14.28
C GLN A 63 2.91 11.27 -14.43
N ILE A 64 2.48 12.05 -15.42
CA ILE A 64 2.94 13.43 -15.54
C ILE A 64 2.46 14.23 -14.34
N GLU A 65 3.35 15.03 -13.77
CA GLU A 65 2.98 16.02 -12.76
C GLU A 65 2.35 17.20 -13.49
N ILE A 66 1.04 17.42 -13.34
CA ILE A 66 0.38 18.60 -13.90
C ILE A 66 0.77 19.78 -13.00
N LYS A 67 1.81 20.52 -13.39
CA LYS A 67 2.12 21.82 -12.82
C LYS A 67 1.29 22.86 -13.55
N ASP A 68 0.36 23.45 -12.81
CA ASP A 68 -0.63 24.45 -13.24
C ASP A 68 -1.67 23.92 -14.26
N GLY A 69 -2.91 24.37 -14.06
CA GLY A 69 -4.10 23.83 -14.73
C GLY A 69 -3.96 23.76 -16.25
N PHE A 70 -4.10 22.55 -16.80
CA PHE A 70 -4.26 22.35 -18.25
C PHE A 70 -5.56 23.01 -18.76
N TYR A 71 -6.49 23.31 -17.85
CA TYR A 71 -7.53 24.31 -18.03
C TYR A 71 -7.04 25.54 -17.29
N GLY A 72 -6.66 26.59 -18.02
CA GLY A 72 -6.13 27.83 -17.44
C GLY A 72 -7.01 28.46 -16.38
#